data_AF-A0A7X4K4T1-F1
#
_entry.id   AF-A0A7X4K4T1-F1
#
_cell.length_a   1.000
_cell.length_b   1.000
_cell.length_c   1.000
_cell.angle_alpha   90.00
_cell.angle_beta   90.00
_cell.angle_gamma   90.00
#
_symmetry.space_group_name_H-M   'P 1'
#
loop_
_entity.id
_entity.type
_entity.pdbx_description
1 polymer ?
#
loop_
_entity_poly.entity_id
_entity_poly.type
_entity_poly.pdbx_seq_one_letter_code
_entity_poly.pdbx_strand_id
1 'polypeptide(L)'
;MLCAALCTAPCAAAPAAPTAAQDDAPALGERVALALSSAQAAQAGADASALAQALGVIERAGARPLAEWQGQDPVPAWRALVATTPSPLRGSPLGPGYRSGKAAPGRSDSFEQVFLSGKKASIALSTPSNTPMTLQVLDADRRPVCTAADARRGCRWIPLFTQRYVIEVRNGGDRVAEYFLVVE
;
A
#
# COMPACT_ATOMS: atom_id res chain seq x y z
N MET A 1 14.65 -7.76 69.04
CA MET A 1 14.09 -8.64 68.00
C MET A 1 13.21 -7.75 67.11
N LEU A 2 13.66 -7.46 65.89
CA LEU A 2 13.04 -6.50 64.95
C LEU A 2 11.81 -7.12 64.26
N CYS A 3 10.71 -6.36 64.18
CA CYS A 3 9.50 -6.74 63.44
C CYS A 3 9.50 -6.00 62.09
N ALA A 4 9.60 -6.74 60.99
CA ALA A 4 9.64 -6.19 59.63
C ALA A 4 8.22 -6.13 59.03
N ALA A 5 7.78 -4.94 58.63
CA ALA A 5 6.52 -4.72 57.93
C ALA A 5 6.70 -4.92 56.42
N LEU A 6 5.90 -5.81 55.82
CA LEU A 6 5.84 -6.05 54.38
C LEU A 6 4.72 -5.22 53.77
N CYS A 7 5.08 -4.24 52.91
CA CYS A 7 4.13 -3.53 52.05
C CYS A 7 3.84 -4.36 50.80
N THR A 8 2.59 -4.79 50.61
CA THR A 8 2.10 -5.36 49.35
C THR A 8 1.50 -4.26 48.49
N ALA A 9 2.13 -3.94 47.36
CA ALA A 9 1.59 -3.03 46.35
C ALA A 9 0.65 -3.80 45.39
N PRO A 10 -0.55 -3.28 45.05
CA PRO A 10 -1.43 -3.92 44.08
C PRO A 10 -1.04 -3.55 42.64
N CYS A 11 -0.84 -4.55 41.79
CA CYS A 11 -0.73 -4.40 40.33
C CYS A 11 -2.05 -3.86 39.76
N ALA A 12 -2.07 -2.59 39.34
CA ALA A 12 -3.13 -2.06 38.50
C ALA A 12 -2.96 -2.61 37.07
N ALA A 13 -3.90 -3.46 36.64
CA ALA A 13 -3.97 -3.90 35.25
C ALA A 13 -4.39 -2.73 34.35
N ALA A 14 -3.57 -2.39 33.38
CA ALA A 14 -3.89 -1.36 32.39
C ALA A 14 -5.07 -1.83 31.50
N PRO A 15 -6.03 -0.95 31.18
CA PRO A 15 -7.13 -1.29 30.28
C PRO A 15 -6.59 -1.52 28.87
N ALA A 16 -6.87 -2.70 28.30
CA ALA A 16 -6.58 -3.02 26.92
C ALA A 16 -7.36 -2.07 25.99
N ALA A 17 -6.65 -1.43 25.05
CA ALA A 17 -7.27 -0.56 24.06
C ALA A 17 -8.24 -1.35 23.16
N PRO A 18 -9.38 -0.76 22.77
CA PRO A 18 -10.34 -1.43 21.90
C PRO A 18 -9.71 -1.65 20.52
N THR A 19 -9.60 -2.92 20.13
CA THR A 19 -9.21 -3.32 18.78
C THR A 19 -10.41 -3.03 17.87
N ALA A 20 -10.36 -1.96 17.08
CA ALA A 20 -11.39 -1.67 16.10
C ALA A 20 -11.48 -2.86 15.11
N ALA A 21 -12.67 -3.44 14.98
CA ALA A 21 -12.95 -4.49 14.00
C ALA A 21 -12.55 -4.00 12.60
N GLN A 22 -11.58 -4.68 11.99
CA GLN A 22 -11.12 -4.35 10.66
C GLN A 22 -12.10 -4.98 9.65
N ASP A 23 -12.73 -4.18 8.79
CA ASP A 23 -13.47 -4.70 7.63
C ASP A 23 -12.59 -5.66 6.83
N ASP A 24 -13.01 -6.94 6.76
CA ASP A 24 -12.30 -8.01 6.04
C ASP A 24 -12.30 -7.82 4.52
N ALA A 25 -13.13 -6.92 3.99
CA ALA A 25 -13.12 -6.58 2.57
C ALA A 25 -11.88 -5.75 2.20
N PRO A 26 -11.20 -6.08 1.08
CA PRO A 26 -10.06 -5.30 0.62
C PRO A 26 -10.50 -3.88 0.23
N ALA A 27 -9.75 -2.88 0.70
CA ALA A 27 -9.98 -1.47 0.40
C ALA A 27 -9.82 -1.19 -1.11
N LEU A 28 -10.31 -0.04 -1.57
CA LEU A 28 -10.20 0.35 -2.97
C LEU A 28 -8.73 0.34 -3.44
N GLY A 29 -7.82 0.94 -2.65
CA GLY A 29 -6.39 0.96 -2.94
C GLY A 29 -5.76 -0.44 -3.04
N GLU A 30 -6.18 -1.39 -2.20
CA GLU A 30 -5.70 -2.78 -2.26
C GLU A 30 -6.15 -3.48 -3.54
N ARG A 31 -7.40 -3.27 -3.97
CA ARG A 31 -7.91 -3.81 -5.24
C ARG A 31 -7.16 -3.21 -6.44
N VAL A 32 -6.87 -1.91 -6.41
CA VAL A 32 -6.10 -1.24 -7.46
C VAL A 32 -4.65 -1.74 -7.48
N ALA A 33 -4.02 -1.91 -6.31
CA ALA A 33 -2.66 -2.44 -6.24
C ALA A 33 -2.59 -3.85 -6.86
N LEU A 34 -3.54 -4.72 -6.51
CA LEU A 34 -3.63 -6.05 -7.11
C LEU A 34 -3.85 -5.97 -8.61
N ALA A 35 -4.76 -5.10 -9.08
CA ALA A 35 -5.01 -4.92 -10.50
C ALA A 35 -3.77 -4.44 -11.28
N LEU A 36 -2.97 -3.52 -10.72
CA LEU A 36 -1.71 -3.09 -11.33
C LEU A 36 -0.71 -4.25 -11.48
N SER A 37 -0.54 -5.06 -10.43
CA SER A 37 0.34 -6.25 -10.51
C SER A 37 -0.19 -7.30 -11.48
N SER A 38 -1.51 -7.52 -11.53
CA SER A 38 -2.15 -8.44 -12.46
C SER A 38 -2.03 -7.96 -13.91
N ALA A 39 -2.16 -6.67 -14.17
CA ALA A 39 -1.97 -6.09 -15.49
C ALA A 39 -0.53 -6.30 -15.98
N GLN A 40 0.47 -6.07 -15.12
CA GLN A 40 1.86 -6.34 -15.49
C GLN A 40 2.11 -7.83 -15.78
N ALA A 41 1.56 -8.73 -14.95
CA ALA A 41 1.68 -10.18 -15.18
C ALA A 41 0.99 -10.61 -16.48
N ALA A 42 -0.21 -10.09 -16.76
CA ALA A 42 -0.96 -10.37 -17.98
C ALA A 42 -0.24 -9.84 -19.24
N GLN A 43 0.33 -8.63 -19.17
CA GLN A 43 1.17 -8.10 -20.25
C GLN A 43 2.37 -9.02 -20.52
N ALA A 44 3.08 -9.43 -19.47
CA ALA A 44 4.25 -10.31 -19.61
C ALA A 44 3.87 -11.70 -20.18
N GLY A 45 2.68 -12.19 -19.88
CA GLY A 45 2.13 -13.43 -20.42
C GLY A 45 1.39 -13.30 -21.77
N ALA A 46 1.33 -12.10 -22.36
CA ALA A 46 0.54 -11.80 -23.55
C ALA A 46 -0.96 -12.18 -23.43
N ASP A 47 -1.52 -12.13 -22.22
CA ASP A 47 -2.93 -12.42 -21.95
C ASP A 47 -3.77 -11.13 -22.05
N ALA A 48 -4.30 -10.87 -23.24
CA ALA A 48 -5.10 -9.68 -23.51
C ALA A 48 -6.40 -9.61 -22.68
N SER A 49 -7.00 -10.76 -22.34
CA SER A 49 -8.25 -10.79 -21.57
C SER A 49 -8.01 -10.43 -20.12
N ALA A 50 -6.99 -11.04 -19.50
CA ALA A 50 -6.60 -10.70 -18.13
C ALA A 50 -6.11 -9.25 -18.03
N LEU A 51 -5.40 -8.75 -19.05
CA LEU A 51 -4.97 -7.36 -19.11
C LEU A 51 -6.17 -6.40 -19.15
N ALA A 52 -7.16 -6.66 -20.02
CA ALA A 52 -8.36 -5.84 -20.13
C ALA A 52 -9.19 -5.83 -18.82
N GLN A 53 -9.31 -6.99 -18.16
CA GLN A 53 -10.01 -7.09 -16.88
C GLN A 53 -9.32 -6.25 -15.78
N ALA A 54 -8.00 -6.34 -15.69
CA ALA A 54 -7.22 -5.57 -14.73
C ALA A 54 -7.32 -4.05 -15.01
N LEU A 55 -7.21 -3.63 -16.27
CA LEU A 55 -7.40 -2.23 -16.68
C LEU A 55 -8.79 -1.72 -16.30
N GLY A 56 -9.84 -2.51 -16.50
CA GLY A 56 -11.20 -2.15 -16.11
C GLY A 56 -11.37 -1.89 -14.60
N VAL A 57 -10.56 -2.52 -13.73
CA VAL A 57 -10.54 -2.20 -12.30
C VAL A 57 -9.86 -0.85 -12.04
N ILE A 58 -8.69 -0.63 -12.65
CA ILE A 58 -7.88 0.59 -12.50
C ILE A 58 -8.69 1.82 -12.95
N GLU A 59 -9.35 1.72 -14.12
CA GLU A 59 -10.11 2.82 -14.72
C GLU A 59 -11.37 3.17 -13.93
N ARG A 60 -12.16 2.18 -13.51
CA ARG A 60 -13.36 2.42 -12.69
C ARG A 60 -13.02 3.01 -11.32
N ALA A 61 -11.84 2.68 -10.77
CA ALA A 61 -11.35 3.31 -9.55
C ALA A 61 -10.98 4.79 -9.73
N GLY A 62 -10.78 5.25 -10.96
CA GLY A 62 -10.19 6.57 -11.24
C GLY A 62 -8.74 6.65 -10.78
N ALA A 63 -8.03 5.52 -10.71
CA ALA A 63 -6.67 5.46 -10.23
C ALA A 63 -5.74 6.20 -11.20
N ARG A 64 -4.79 6.96 -10.66
CA ARG A 64 -3.87 7.80 -11.43
C ARG A 64 -2.45 7.78 -10.86
N PRO A 65 -1.42 8.05 -11.67
CA PRO A 65 -0.06 8.23 -11.14
C PRO A 65 -0.03 9.29 -10.04
N LEU A 66 0.79 9.07 -9.01
CA LEU A 66 1.06 10.08 -7.99
C LEU A 66 1.67 11.33 -8.64
N ALA A 67 1.17 12.52 -8.30
CA ALA A 67 1.52 13.76 -8.99
C ALA A 67 3.02 14.08 -8.97
N GLU A 68 3.70 13.79 -7.86
CA GLU A 68 5.14 14.05 -7.67
C GLU A 68 6.03 12.87 -8.08
N TRP A 69 5.46 11.79 -8.62
CA TRP A 69 6.22 10.61 -9.02
C TRP A 69 6.76 10.78 -10.44
N GLN A 70 8.08 10.71 -10.58
CA GLN A 70 8.80 10.89 -11.84
C GLN A 70 9.00 9.58 -12.64
N GLY A 71 8.45 8.46 -12.18
CA GLY A 71 8.55 7.20 -12.90
C GLY A 71 7.60 7.14 -14.10
N GLN A 72 7.83 6.15 -14.96
CA GLN A 72 6.98 5.95 -16.13
C GLN A 72 5.68 5.26 -15.74
N ASP A 73 4.54 5.89 -16.05
CA ASP A 73 3.23 5.27 -15.94
C ASP A 73 3.09 4.16 -17.00
N PRO A 74 2.91 2.89 -16.60
CA PRO A 74 2.77 1.78 -17.54
C PRO A 74 1.35 1.65 -18.12
N VAL A 75 0.34 2.26 -17.48
CA VAL A 75 -1.08 2.07 -17.84
C VAL A 75 -1.41 2.55 -19.26
N PRO A 76 -0.89 3.68 -19.77
CA PRO A 76 -1.07 4.07 -21.17
C PRO A 76 -0.56 3.04 -22.17
N ALA A 77 0.60 2.42 -21.90
CA ALA A 77 1.18 1.41 -22.78
C ALA A 77 0.34 0.13 -22.77
N TRP A 78 -0.14 -0.29 -21.60
CA TRP A 78 -1.05 -1.44 -21.48
C TRP A 78 -2.38 -1.23 -22.21
N ARG A 79 -2.95 -0.01 -22.13
CA ARG A 79 -4.18 0.34 -22.85
C ARG A 79 -4.02 0.19 -24.37
N ALA A 80 -2.86 0.52 -24.91
CA ALA A 80 -2.60 0.37 -26.35
C ALA A 80 -2.55 -1.10 -26.82
N LEU A 81 -2.36 -2.05 -25.89
CA LEU A 81 -2.28 -3.49 -26.20
C LEU A 81 -3.64 -4.19 -26.20
N VAL A 82 -4.67 -3.57 -25.59
CA VAL A 82 -6.03 -4.13 -25.55
C VAL A 82 -6.88 -3.47 -26.62
N ALA A 83 -7.48 -4.27 -27.49
CA ALA A 83 -8.44 -3.80 -28.49
C ALA A 83 -9.77 -3.45 -27.81
N THR A 84 -9.85 -2.30 -27.15
CA THR A 84 -11.08 -1.83 -26.51
C THR A 84 -11.64 -0.64 -27.26
N THR A 85 -12.91 -0.74 -27.67
CA THR A 85 -13.75 0.44 -27.92
C THR A 85 -13.64 1.34 -26.69
N PRO A 86 -13.27 2.62 -26.83
CA PRO A 86 -13.08 3.48 -25.68
C PRO A 86 -14.40 3.60 -24.91
N SER A 87 -14.50 2.89 -23.79
CA SER A 87 -15.55 3.16 -22.82
C SER A 87 -15.28 4.56 -22.29
N PRO A 88 -16.28 5.47 -22.24
CA PRO A 88 -16.06 6.77 -21.65
C PRO A 88 -15.54 6.59 -20.22
N LEU A 89 -14.31 7.05 -19.98
CA LEU A 89 -13.62 6.96 -18.71
C LEU A 89 -14.44 7.71 -17.65
N ARG A 90 -15.32 7.01 -16.93
CA ARG A 90 -16.03 7.55 -15.77
C ARG A 90 -15.39 7.01 -14.49
N GLY A 91 -14.13 7.40 -14.26
CA GLY A 91 -13.46 7.18 -12.98
C GLY A 91 -13.81 8.28 -11.96
N SER A 92 -13.62 8.00 -10.67
CA SER A 92 -13.73 9.06 -9.64
C SER A 92 -12.62 10.10 -9.85
N PRO A 93 -12.93 11.43 -9.86
CA PRO A 93 -11.93 12.48 -10.00
C PRO A 93 -10.95 12.54 -8.80
N LEU A 94 -11.25 11.84 -7.71
CA LEU A 94 -10.41 11.72 -6.51
C LEU A 94 -9.97 10.27 -6.27
N GLY A 95 -9.85 9.47 -7.33
CA GLY A 95 -9.37 8.10 -7.23
C GLY A 95 -7.95 7.98 -6.66
N PRO A 96 -7.56 6.76 -6.24
CA PRO A 96 -6.30 6.51 -5.57
C PRO A 96 -5.09 6.90 -6.43
N GLY A 97 -4.04 7.38 -5.79
CA GLY A 97 -2.75 7.64 -6.43
C GLY A 97 -1.91 6.36 -6.48
N TYR A 98 -1.20 6.09 -7.57
CA TYR A 98 -0.28 4.95 -7.65
C TYR A 98 1.11 5.30 -8.16
N ARG A 99 2.07 4.44 -7.87
CA ARG A 99 3.40 4.42 -8.49
C ARG A 99 3.91 3.00 -8.65
N SER A 100 4.86 2.80 -9.54
CA SER A 100 5.70 1.60 -9.57
C SER A 100 7.08 1.87 -8.99
N GLY A 101 7.80 0.79 -8.68
CA GLY A 101 9.18 0.84 -8.22
C GLY A 101 9.87 -0.51 -8.36
N LYS A 102 11.17 -0.53 -8.07
CA LYS A 102 11.99 -1.74 -8.07
C LYS A 102 12.88 -1.74 -6.83
N ALA A 103 12.97 -2.88 -6.16
CA ALA A 103 13.84 -3.06 -5.02
C ALA A 103 14.80 -4.23 -5.28
N ALA A 104 16.10 -3.97 -5.16
CA ALA A 104 17.13 -5.01 -5.25
C ALA A 104 17.03 -5.99 -4.06
N PRO A 105 17.58 -7.22 -4.17
CA PRO A 105 17.55 -8.22 -3.09
C PRO A 105 18.06 -7.66 -1.76
N GLY A 106 17.30 -7.83 -0.68
CA GLY A 106 17.66 -7.34 0.65
C GLY A 106 17.68 -5.82 0.82
N ARG A 107 17.33 -5.04 -0.22
CA ARG A 107 17.32 -3.57 -0.20
C ARG A 107 15.90 -3.02 -0.03
N SER A 108 15.83 -1.74 0.33
CA SER A 108 14.58 -0.98 0.41
C SER A 108 14.58 0.13 -0.64
N ASP A 109 13.42 0.36 -1.25
CA ASP A 109 13.09 1.62 -1.92
C ASP A 109 12.32 2.51 -0.91
N SER A 110 12.55 3.82 -0.94
CA SER A 110 12.01 4.77 0.03
C SER A 110 11.53 6.03 -0.67
N PHE A 111 10.39 6.55 -0.23
CA PHE A 111 9.84 7.80 -0.73
C PHE A 111 8.92 8.45 0.29
N GLU A 112 8.48 9.67 -0.01
CA GLU A 112 7.74 10.48 0.95
C GLU A 112 6.39 10.89 0.40
N GLN A 113 5.39 10.92 1.28
CA GLN A 113 4.03 11.33 0.95
C GLN A 113 3.44 12.16 2.08
N VAL A 114 2.75 13.25 1.72
CA VAL A 114 1.99 14.03 2.69
C VAL A 114 0.63 13.39 2.89
N PHE A 115 0.27 13.19 4.16
CA PHE A 115 -1.07 12.76 4.57
C PHE A 115 -1.70 13.85 5.45
N LEU A 116 -3.01 14.05 5.29
CA LEU A 116 -3.75 15.11 5.98
C LEU A 116 -4.32 14.60 7.31
N SER A 117 -4.19 15.41 8.36
CA SER A 117 -4.74 15.11 9.69
C SER A 117 -6.24 14.87 9.64
N GLY A 118 -6.71 13.87 10.40
CA GLY A 118 -8.14 13.54 10.52
C GLY A 118 -8.77 12.92 9.28
N LYS A 119 -8.03 12.75 8.17
CA LYS A 119 -8.49 11.98 7.00
C LYS A 119 -7.99 10.54 7.11
N LYS A 120 -8.84 9.56 6.80
CA LYS A 120 -8.40 8.17 6.68
C LYS A 120 -7.37 8.09 5.56
N ALA A 121 -6.18 7.60 5.91
CA ALA A 121 -5.10 7.30 4.99
C ALA A 121 -5.05 5.80 4.75
N SER A 122 -4.72 5.40 3.53
CA SER A 122 -4.35 4.03 3.26
C SER A 122 -3.22 3.92 2.24
N ILE A 123 -2.51 2.81 2.34
CA ILE A 123 -1.47 2.45 1.39
C ILE A 123 -1.53 0.96 1.14
N ALA A 124 -1.37 0.55 -0.11
CA ALA A 124 -1.36 -0.85 -0.51
C ALA A 124 -0.16 -1.12 -1.41
N LEU A 125 0.45 -2.28 -1.19
CA LEU A 125 1.60 -2.79 -1.92
C LEU A 125 1.19 -4.05 -2.68
N SER A 126 1.61 -4.16 -3.93
CA SER A 126 1.55 -5.41 -4.66
C SER A 126 2.85 -5.64 -5.41
N THR A 127 3.13 -6.88 -5.75
CA THR A 127 4.21 -7.23 -6.67
C THR A 127 3.68 -8.29 -7.62
N PRO A 128 3.94 -8.19 -8.94
CA PRO A 128 3.58 -9.24 -9.90
C PRO A 128 4.25 -10.58 -9.59
N SER A 129 5.37 -10.53 -8.87
CA SER A 129 6.08 -11.72 -8.42
C SER A 129 5.67 -12.12 -7.02
N ASN A 130 5.80 -13.39 -6.67
CA ASN A 130 5.58 -13.86 -5.30
C ASN A 130 6.76 -13.57 -4.36
N THR A 131 7.62 -12.61 -4.71
CA THR A 131 8.76 -12.21 -3.87
C THR A 131 8.24 -11.68 -2.53
N PRO A 132 8.82 -12.09 -1.38
CA PRO A 132 8.47 -11.53 -0.08
C PRO A 132 8.80 -10.03 -0.03
N MET A 133 7.77 -9.22 0.24
CA MET A 133 7.91 -7.76 0.34
C MET A 133 7.33 -7.28 1.67
N THR A 134 7.99 -6.28 2.26
CA THR A 134 7.50 -5.59 3.46
C THR A 134 7.25 -4.13 3.13
N LEU A 135 6.13 -3.62 3.60
CA LEU A 135 5.76 -2.22 3.57
C LEU A 135 5.85 -1.64 4.98
N GLN A 136 6.57 -0.54 5.14
CA GLN A 136 6.64 0.19 6.39
C GLN A 136 6.28 1.66 6.16
N VAL A 137 5.45 2.21 7.02
CA VAL A 137 5.08 3.63 7.02
C VAL A 137 5.59 4.25 8.31
N LEU A 138 6.39 5.30 8.19
CA LEU A 138 7.03 6.01 9.28
C LEU A 138 6.51 7.45 9.36
N ASP A 139 6.30 7.94 10.58
CA ASP A 139 5.97 9.35 10.81
C ASP A 139 7.20 10.27 10.63
N ALA A 140 7.01 11.58 10.85
CA ALA A 140 8.09 12.57 10.74
C ALA A 140 9.25 12.34 11.73
N ASP A 141 9.00 11.65 12.85
CA ASP A 141 9.99 11.27 13.86
C ASP A 141 10.62 9.89 13.58
N ARG A 142 10.39 9.34 12.38
CA ARG A 142 10.82 7.99 11.96
C ARG A 142 10.23 6.86 12.81
N ARG A 143 9.11 7.10 13.52
CA ARG A 143 8.43 6.05 14.27
C ARG A 143 7.49 5.25 13.36
N PRO A 144 7.45 3.91 13.47
CA PRO A 144 6.55 3.11 12.66
C PRO A 144 5.10 3.37 13.04
N VAL A 145 4.32 3.80 12.06
CA VAL A 145 2.85 3.97 12.15
C VAL A 145 2.16 2.69 11.71
N CYS A 146 2.69 2.03 10.69
CA CYS A 146 2.18 0.74 10.23
C CYS A 146 3.29 -0.10 9.58
N THR A 147 3.17 -1.41 9.68
CA THR A 147 3.99 -2.38 8.98
C THR A 147 3.09 -3.47 8.42
N ALA A 148 3.27 -3.80 7.15
CA ALA A 148 2.48 -4.79 6.42
C ALA A 148 3.43 -5.75 5.68
N ALA A 149 3.14 -7.05 5.75
CA ALA A 149 3.94 -8.10 5.15
C ALA A 149 3.03 -9.27 4.71
N ASP A 150 3.55 -10.09 3.80
CA ASP A 150 2.95 -11.36 3.37
C ASP A 150 1.51 -11.22 2.83
N ALA A 151 0.53 -11.85 3.51
CA ALA A 151 -0.87 -11.91 3.11
C ALA A 151 -1.60 -10.57 3.26
N ARG A 152 -1.11 -9.69 4.15
CA ARG A 152 -1.63 -8.33 4.31
C ARG A 152 -0.61 -7.34 3.78
N ARG A 153 -0.86 -6.84 2.56
CA ARG A 153 0.02 -5.88 1.89
C ARG A 153 -0.49 -4.45 1.95
N GLY A 154 -1.40 -4.16 2.88
CA GLY A 154 -2.00 -2.85 3.04
C GLY A 154 -1.95 -2.33 4.48
N CYS A 155 -1.86 -1.01 4.60
CA CYS A 155 -1.91 -0.27 5.85
C CYS A 155 -3.04 0.76 5.77
N ARG A 156 -3.77 0.94 6.88
CA ARG A 156 -4.86 1.90 7.00
C ARG A 156 -4.74 2.60 8.36
N TRP A 157 -4.77 3.93 8.40
CA TRP A 157 -4.67 4.71 9.64
C TRP A 157 -5.35 6.07 9.49
N ILE A 158 -5.40 6.84 10.57
CA ILE A 158 -5.82 8.26 10.55
C ILE A 158 -4.64 9.07 11.08
N PRO A 159 -4.00 9.93 10.26
CA PRO A 159 -2.93 10.81 10.72
C PRO A 159 -3.44 11.76 11.81
N LEU A 160 -2.68 11.89 12.90
CA LEU A 160 -2.96 12.89 13.95
C LEU A 160 -2.59 14.29 13.47
N PHE A 161 -1.49 14.41 12.74
CA PHE A 161 -0.98 15.67 12.20
C PHE A 161 -0.88 15.60 10.68
N THR A 162 -1.09 16.75 10.03
CA THR A 162 -0.78 16.91 8.60
C THR A 162 0.72 17.00 8.46
N GLN A 163 1.33 15.97 7.88
CA GLN A 163 2.78 15.90 7.76
C GLN A 163 3.21 14.96 6.64
N ARG A 164 4.51 14.98 6.38
CA ARG A 164 5.17 14.07 5.47
C ARG A 164 5.55 12.79 6.19
N TYR A 165 5.15 11.66 5.61
CA TYR A 165 5.50 10.31 6.07
C TYR A 165 6.53 9.71 5.13
N VAL A 166 7.42 8.89 5.69
CA VAL A 166 8.34 8.07 4.89
C VAL A 166 7.69 6.71 4.67
N ILE A 167 7.70 6.25 3.43
CA ILE A 167 7.21 4.94 3.04
C ILE A 167 8.39 4.13 2.55
N GLU A 168 8.63 3.00 3.18
CA GLU A 168 9.71 2.08 2.84
C GLU A 168 9.13 0.77 2.32
N VAL A 169 9.61 0.34 1.16
CA VAL A 169 9.27 -0.93 0.52
C VAL A 169 10.53 -1.78 0.47
N ARG A 170 10.58 -2.80 1.32
CA ARG A 170 11.72 -3.71 1.45
C ARG A 170 11.50 -4.99 0.67
N ASN A 171 12.50 -5.39 -0.10
CA ASN A 171 12.56 -6.69 -0.74
C ASN A 171 13.27 -7.69 0.18
N GLY A 172 12.52 -8.68 0.67
CA GLY A 172 13.02 -9.78 1.50
C GLY A 172 13.51 -10.99 0.72
N GLY A 173 13.38 -10.99 -0.62
CA GLY A 173 13.84 -12.07 -1.49
C GLY A 173 15.27 -11.90 -1.99
N ASP A 174 15.66 -12.84 -2.85
CA ASP A 174 16.99 -13.02 -3.45
C ASP A 174 17.12 -12.48 -4.89
N ARG A 175 16.01 -12.00 -5.45
CA ARG A 175 15.89 -11.45 -6.82
C ARG A 175 15.35 -10.02 -6.79
N VAL A 176 15.62 -9.23 -7.82
CA VAL A 176 15.01 -7.91 -7.98
C VAL A 176 13.49 -8.06 -8.02
N ALA A 177 12.79 -7.26 -7.20
CA ALA A 177 11.34 -7.25 -7.13
C ALA A 177 10.80 -5.94 -7.72
N GLU A 178 9.92 -6.07 -8.70
CA GLU A 178 9.09 -4.96 -9.15
C GLU A 178 7.83 -4.89 -8.30
N TYR A 179 7.36 -3.70 -8.01
CA TYR A 179 6.20 -3.50 -7.16
C TYR A 179 5.34 -2.33 -7.62
N PHE A 180 4.08 -2.35 -7.22
CA PHE A 180 3.17 -1.23 -7.28
C PHE A 180 2.75 -0.81 -5.90
N LEU A 181 2.59 0.49 -5.73
CA LEU A 181 2.14 1.08 -4.50
C LEU A 181 0.99 2.02 -4.81
N VAL A 182 -0.05 1.94 -3.98
CA VAL A 182 -1.29 2.72 -4.12
C VAL A 182 -1.56 3.45 -2.82
N VAL A 183 -1.93 4.72 -2.90
CA VAL A 183 -2.15 5.63 -1.77
C VAL A 183 -3.55 6.26 -1.86
N GLU A 184 -4.22 6.36 -0.71
CA GLU A 184 -5.49 7.10 -0.50
C GLU A 184 -5.40 8.03 0.71
#